data_AF-A0A7J8ZYT7-F1
#
_entry.id   AF-A0A7J8ZYT7-F1
#
_cell.length_a   1.000
_cell.length_b   1.000
_cell.length_c   1.000
_cell.angle_alpha   90.00
_cell.angle_beta   90.00
_cell.angle_gamma   90.00
#
_symmetry.space_group_name_H-M   'P 1'
#
loop_
_entity.id
_entity.type
_entity.pdbx_description
1 polymer ?
#
loop_
_entity_poly.entity_id
_entity_poly.type
_entity_poly.pdbx_seq_one_letter_code
_entity_poly.pdbx_strand_id
1 'polypeptide(L)'
;MDVIDSLGKVWTVLTKFHTHEVIGNYVSIDWPQFSNEKGLKPNDEITLIARRLQEGGNGRPQHEFKVLIKRKIRLFGQDIWGEVMV
;
A
#
# COMPACT_ATOMS: atom_id res chain seq x y z
N MET A 1 0.80 10.94 2.37
CA MET A 1 1.78 9.84 2.39
C MET A 1 2.09 9.49 0.95
N ASP A 2 3.36 9.31 0.60
CA ASP A 2 3.73 8.95 -0.77
C ASP A 2 3.94 7.44 -0.86
N VAL A 3 3.32 6.84 -1.86
CA VAL A 3 3.33 5.39 -2.09
C VAL A 3 3.81 5.10 -3.50
N ILE A 4 4.79 4.23 -3.62
CA ILE A 4 5.44 3.87 -4.88
C ILE A 4 4.98 2.47 -5.24
N ASP A 5 4.30 2.33 -6.37
CA ASP A 5 3.84 1.03 -6.84
C ASP A 5 4.97 0.17 -7.44
N SER A 6 4.62 -1.03 -7.88
CA SER A 6 5.55 -1.97 -8.51
C SER A 6 6.15 -1.45 -9.82
N LEU A 7 5.48 -0.50 -10.49
CA LEU A 7 5.95 0.16 -11.72
C LEU A 7 6.78 1.42 -11.44
N GLY A 8 6.94 1.81 -10.17
CA GLY A 8 7.68 3.00 -9.76
C GLY A 8 6.89 4.30 -9.83
N LYS A 9 5.59 4.28 -10.16
CA LYS A 9 4.74 5.48 -10.14
C LYS A 9 4.49 5.87 -8.69
N VAL A 10 4.63 7.16 -8.42
CA VAL A 10 4.41 7.77 -7.10
C VAL A 10 2.95 8.20 -6.99
N TRP A 11 2.34 7.86 -5.86
CA TRP A 11 0.97 8.18 -5.50
C TRP A 11 0.96 8.92 -4.18
N THR A 12 0.50 10.16 -4.18
CA THR A 12 0.26 10.91 -2.94
C THR A 12 -1.16 10.62 -2.45
N VAL A 13 -1.26 9.93 -1.32
CA VAL A 13 -2.54 9.56 -0.70
C VAL A 13 -2.75 10.30 0.62
N LEU A 14 -4.01 10.60 0.94
CA LEU A 14 -4.37 11.21 2.20
C LEU A 14 -4.44 10.13 3.28
N THR A 15 -3.74 10.35 4.39
CA THR A 15 -3.66 9.39 5.49
C THR A 15 -3.98 10.07 6.81
N LYS A 16 -4.72 9.38 7.67
CA LYS A 16 -4.93 9.79 9.06
C LYS A 16 -4.51 8.65 9.98
N PHE A 17 -3.75 8.99 11.02
CA PHE A 17 -3.35 8.08 12.06
C PHE A 17 -4.30 8.25 13.24
N HIS A 18 -4.76 7.13 13.77
CA HIS A 18 -5.72 7.08 14.86
C HIS A 18 -5.13 6.26 15.99
N THR A 19 -5.41 6.70 17.21
CA THR A 19 -5.12 5.96 18.44
C THR A 19 -6.45 5.66 19.10
N HIS A 20 -6.77 4.38 19.30
CA HIS A 20 -8.00 3.96 19.93
C HIS A 20 -7.70 2.99 21.07
N GLU A 21 -8.33 3.19 22.23
CA GLU A 21 -7.99 2.48 23.46
C GLU A 21 -8.17 0.95 23.35
N VAL A 22 -9.23 0.51 22.65
CA VAL A 22 -9.55 -0.92 22.48
C VAL A 22 -8.88 -1.58 21.27
N ILE A 23 -8.85 -0.91 20.12
CA ILE A 23 -8.41 -1.49 18.83
C ILE A 23 -6.90 -1.29 18.63
N GLY A 24 -6.29 -0.37 19.39
CA GLY A 24 -4.91 0.05 19.22
C GLY A 24 -4.75 1.14 18.17
N ASN A 25 -3.52 1.29 17.67
CA ASN A 25 -3.20 2.27 16.65
C ASN A 25 -3.59 1.75 15.26
N TYR A 26 -4.30 2.56 14.48
CA TYR A 26 -4.65 2.22 13.11
C TYR A 26 -4.49 3.41 12.17
N VAL A 27 -4.38 3.14 10.88
CA VAL A 27 -4.28 4.15 9.83
C VAL A 27 -5.49 4.05 8.92
N SER A 28 -6.10 5.18 8.58
CA SER A 28 -7.07 5.28 7.50
C SER A 28 -6.40 5.93 6.29
N ILE A 29 -6.49 5.27 5.13
CA ILE A 29 -5.91 5.74 3.88
C ILE A 29 -7.04 6.01 2.90
N ASP A 30 -7.12 7.24 2.42
CA ASP A 30 -8.06 7.66 1.40
C ASP A 30 -7.36 7.65 0.03
N TRP A 31 -7.73 6.68 -0.80
CA TRP A 31 -7.06 6.38 -2.07
C TRP A 31 -8.00 5.79 -3.15
N PRO A 32 -9.17 6.39 -3.42
CA PRO A 32 -10.15 5.87 -4.36
C PRO A 32 -9.61 5.79 -5.79
N GLN A 33 -8.83 6.80 -6.23
CA GLN A 33 -8.17 6.78 -7.54
C GLN A 33 -7.16 5.64 -7.65
N PHE A 34 -6.30 5.46 -6.65
CA PHE A 34 -5.35 4.35 -6.61
C PHE A 34 -6.07 3.00 -6.70
N SER A 35 -7.12 2.83 -5.90
CA SER A 35 -7.90 1.58 -5.85
C SER A 35 -8.53 1.25 -7.21
N ASN A 36 -9.06 2.25 -7.90
CA ASN A 36 -9.67 2.09 -9.21
C ASN A 36 -8.63 1.79 -10.29
N GLU A 37 -7.56 2.59 -10.38
CA GLU A 37 -6.51 2.40 -11.40
C GLU A 37 -5.75 1.08 -11.23
N LYS A 38 -5.50 0.65 -9.98
CA LYS A 38 -4.88 -0.65 -9.69
C LYS A 38 -5.86 -1.83 -9.75
N GLY A 39 -7.15 -1.54 -9.96
CA GLY A 39 -8.20 -2.54 -10.03
C GLY A 39 -8.27 -3.42 -8.79
N LEU A 40 -8.12 -2.82 -7.60
CA LEU A 40 -8.19 -3.54 -6.32
C LEU A 40 -9.54 -4.24 -6.15
N LYS A 41 -9.51 -5.43 -5.58
CA LYS A 41 -10.67 -6.27 -5.31
C LYS A 41 -10.76 -6.62 -3.83
N PRO A 42 -11.96 -6.97 -3.34
CA PRO A 42 -12.11 -7.53 -2.01
C PRO A 42 -11.14 -8.70 -1.79
N ASN A 43 -10.49 -8.72 -0.64
CA ASN A 43 -9.49 -9.72 -0.21
C ASN A 43 -8.14 -9.67 -0.93
N ASP A 44 -7.84 -8.63 -1.71
CA ASP A 44 -6.45 -8.37 -2.09
C ASP A 44 -5.62 -8.08 -0.84
N GLU A 45 -4.42 -8.66 -0.79
CA GLU A 45 -3.45 -8.37 0.26
C GLU A 45 -2.61 -7.18 -0.16
N ILE A 46 -2.59 -6.15 0.68
CA ILE A 46 -1.86 -4.91 0.43
C ILE A 46 -0.80 -4.79 1.51
N THR A 47 0.46 -4.74 1.09
CA THR A 47 1.60 -4.52 1.98
C THR A 47 2.22 -3.16 1.70
N LEU A 48 2.33 -2.32 2.73
CA LEU A 48 3.08 -1.07 2.70
C LEU A 48 4.45 -1.28 3.35
N ILE A 49 5.51 -1.16 2.56
CA ILE A 49 6.89 -1.33 3.02
C ILE A 49 7.52 0.05 3.12
N ALA A 50 7.82 0.50 4.33
CA ALA A 50 8.57 1.74 4.52
C ALA A 50 9.94 1.62 3.84
N ARG A 51 10.27 2.52 2.92
CA ARG A 51 11.67 2.67 2.51
C ARG A 51 12.37 3.38 3.66
N ARG A 52 13.53 2.87 4.09
CA ARG A 52 14.31 3.42 5.22
C ARG A 52 14.28 4.95 5.19
N LEU A 53 13.90 5.55 6.31
CA LEU A 53 14.26 6.93 6.64
C LEU A 53 15.77 7.03 6.41
N GLN A 54 16.21 7.71 5.35
CA GLN A 54 17.61 8.09 5.31
C GLN A 54 17.78 9.15 6.40
N GLU A 55 18.39 8.75 7.52
CA GLU A 55 18.93 9.70 8.48
C GLU A 55 19.99 10.52 7.75
N GLY A 56 19.66 11.77 7.46
CA GLY A 56 20.59 12.75 6.90
C GLY A 56 20.63 12.76 5.38
N GLY A 57 20.04 13.81 4.79
CA GLY A 57 20.31 14.19 3.40
C GLY A 57 19.06 14.53 2.61
N ASN A 58 18.81 15.84 2.51
CA ASN A 58 17.99 16.47 1.46
C ASN A 58 16.47 16.19 1.51
N GLY A 59 15.78 16.71 2.53
CA GLY A 59 14.41 17.26 2.40
C GLY A 59 13.30 16.40 1.79
N ARG A 60 13.51 15.10 1.59
CA ARG A 60 12.51 14.19 1.01
C ARG A 60 11.46 13.83 2.05
N PRO A 61 10.19 13.67 1.63
CA PRO A 61 9.09 13.44 2.55
C PRO A 61 9.36 12.21 3.42
N GLN A 62 9.15 12.40 4.72
CA GLN A 62 9.46 11.46 5.82
C GLN A 62 8.67 10.13 5.75
N HIS A 63 7.87 9.91 4.70
CA HIS A 63 6.83 8.89 4.58
C HIS A 63 6.69 8.35 3.15
N GLU A 64 7.78 7.83 2.58
CA GLU A 64 7.78 7.09 1.31
C GLU A 64 7.64 5.58 1.55
N PHE A 65 6.57 4.99 1.03
CA PHE A 65 6.30 3.56 1.13
C PHE A 65 6.32 2.90 -0.25
N LYS A 66 6.84 1.67 -0.35
CA LYS A 66 6.53 0.82 -1.50
C LYS A 66 5.22 0.09 -1.21
N VAL A 67 4.30 0.05 -2.17
CA VAL A 67 3.09 -0.77 -2.08
C VAL A 67 3.25 -2.03 -2.92
N LEU A 68 2.94 -3.17 -2.31
CA LEU A 68 2.79 -4.46 -2.98
C LEU A 68 1.35 -4.91 -2.85
N ILE A 69 0.78 -5.37 -3.96
CA ILE A 69 -0.58 -5.89 -4.02
C ILE A 69 -0.50 -7.34 -4.47
N LYS A 70 -1.03 -8.25 -3.66
CA LYS A 70 -1.17 -9.65 -4.01
C LYS A 70 -2.63 -10.03 -4.08
N ARG A 71 -2.99 -10.75 -5.13
CA ARG A 71 -4.34 -11.28 -5.33
C ARG A 71 -4.33 -12.78 -5.21
N LYS A 72 -5.23 -13.30 -4.39
CA LYS A 72 -5.54 -14.73 -4.35
C LYS A 72 -6.35 -15.10 -5.59
N ILE A 73 -5.86 -16.07 -6.35
CA ILE A 73 -6.56 -16.67 -7.49
C ILE A 73 -6.65 -18.18 -7.29
N ARG A 74 -7.65 -18.81 -7.88
CA ARG A 74 -7.79 -20.26 -7.88
C ARG A 74 -7.48 -20.82 -9.25
N LEU A 75 -6.42 -21.62 -9.36
CA LEU A 75 -6.05 -22.34 -10.57
C LEU A 75 -5.89 -23.81 -10.23
N PHE A 76 -6.44 -24.69 -11.08
CA PHE A 76 -6.37 -26.15 -10.88
C PHE A 76 -6.84 -26.61 -9.49
N GLY A 77 -7.85 -25.94 -8.93
CA GLY A 77 -8.39 -26.24 -7.61
C GLY A 77 -7.54 -25.73 -6.44
N GLN A 78 -6.34 -25.22 -6.69
CA GLN A 78 -5.40 -24.70 -5.70
C GLN A 78 -5.44 -23.18 -5.60
N ASP A 79 -5.18 -22.69 -4.40
CA ASP A 79 -5.07 -21.27 -4.11
C ASP A 79 -3.64 -20.79 -4.40
N ILE A 80 -3.50 -19.77 -5.25
CA ILE A 80 -2.22 -19.18 -5.66
C ILE A 80 -2.29 -17.67 -5.42
N TRP A 81 -1.19 -17.08 -4.96
CA TRP A 81 -1.04 -15.65 -4.79
C TRP A 81 -0.19 -15.07 -5.91
N GLY A 82 -0.76 -14.14 -6.68
CA GLY A 82 -0.04 -13.42 -7.75
C GLY A 82 0.10 -11.95 -7.42
N GLU A 83 1.24 -11.35 -7.76
CA GLU A 83 1.40 -9.90 -7.69
C GLU A 83 0.56 -9.21 -8.77
N VAL A 84 -0.17 -8.16 -8.39
CA VAL A 84 -0.94 -7.35 -9.32
C VAL A 84 -0.02 -6.31 -9.95
N MET A 85 0.32 -6.51 -11.22
CA MET A 85 1.10 -5.59 -12.06
C MET A 85 0.16 -4.77 -12.94
N VAL A 86 -0.57 -3.84 -12.32
CA VAL A 86 -1.41 -2.84 -13.00
C VAL A 86 -0.98 -1.48 -12.47
#